data_AF-A0A0A7LHB6-F1
#
_entry.id   AF-A0A0A7LHB6-F1
#
_cell.length_a   1.000
_cell.length_b   1.000
_cell.length_c   1.000
_cell.angle_alpha   90.00
_cell.angle_beta   90.00
_cell.angle_gamma   90.00
#
_symmetry.space_group_name_H-M   'P 1'
#
loop_
_entity.id
_entity.type
_entity.pdbx_description
1 polymer ?
#
loop_
_entity_poly.entity_id
_entity_poly.type
_entity_poly.pdbx_seq_one_letter_code
_entity_poly.pdbx_strand_id
1 'polypeptide(L)'
;MRKIAQVAAPTSEVVRLMIHADGDNGVYLFGYNTLEDSSSLWDYWFEKVADAEATAEEYGVTGSDWQFIADPLENCQQDWITPVRVKGRAENQPQWGQFEKLVNNEWVAFSPTQKL
;
A
#
# COMPACT_ATOMS: atom_id res chain seq x y z
N MET A 1 2.28 -11.68 -1.10
CA MET A 1 3.67 -11.12 -1.10
C MET A 1 3.58 -9.62 -1.16
N ARG A 2 4.31 -8.91 -0.31
CA ARG A 2 4.48 -7.45 -0.38
C ARG A 2 5.91 -7.00 -0.27
N LYS A 3 6.24 -5.93 -0.98
CA LYS A 3 7.53 -5.26 -0.90
C LYS A 3 7.40 -3.76 -1.18
N ILE A 4 8.30 -2.98 -0.59
CA ILE A 4 8.35 -1.51 -0.74
C ILE A 4 9.72 -1.07 -1.19
N ALA A 5 9.78 0.08 -1.86
CA ALA A 5 11.02 0.75 -2.21
C ALA A 5 10.85 2.26 -2.08
N GLN A 6 11.93 2.94 -1.68
CA GLN A 6 11.99 4.40 -1.72
C GLN A 6 12.54 4.83 -3.08
N VAL A 7 11.98 5.90 -3.64
CA VAL A 7 12.50 6.53 -4.87
C VAL A 7 13.62 7.47 -4.47
N ALA A 8 14.88 7.11 -4.77
CA ALA A 8 16.06 7.83 -4.27
C ALA A 8 16.22 9.24 -4.87
N ALA A 9 15.83 9.43 -6.14
CA ALA A 9 15.90 10.71 -6.83
C ALA A 9 14.58 10.98 -7.58
N PRO A 10 13.50 11.38 -6.87
CA PRO A 10 12.18 11.57 -7.46
C PRO A 10 12.20 12.64 -8.56
N THR A 11 11.68 12.29 -9.73
CA THR A 11 11.41 13.22 -10.85
C THR A 11 9.94 13.61 -10.95
N SER A 12 9.10 13.02 -10.08
CA SER A 12 7.67 13.28 -9.90
C SER A 12 7.36 13.43 -8.40
N GLU A 13 6.08 13.58 -8.05
CA GLU A 13 5.65 13.59 -6.64
C GLU A 13 5.78 12.21 -5.94
N VAL A 14 6.04 11.14 -6.70
CA VAL A 14 6.14 9.78 -6.16
C VAL A 14 7.50 9.58 -5.48
N VAL A 15 7.48 9.34 -4.17
CA VAL A 15 8.68 9.16 -3.33
C VAL A 15 8.84 7.75 -2.79
N ARG A 16 7.80 6.92 -2.91
CA ARG A 16 7.77 5.53 -2.44
C ARG A 16 6.86 4.70 -3.35
N LEU A 17 7.22 3.44 -3.55
CA LEU A 17 6.44 2.45 -4.27
C LEU A 17 6.18 1.22 -3.39
N MET A 18 5.09 0.52 -3.64
CA MET A 18 4.79 -0.78 -3.03
C MET A 18 4.23 -1.73 -4.08
N ILE A 19 4.76 -2.95 -4.12
CA ILE A 19 4.17 -4.06 -4.87
C ILE A 19 3.43 -4.97 -3.91
N HIS A 20 2.20 -5.35 -4.26
CA HIS A 20 1.42 -6.40 -3.59
C HIS A 20 0.94 -7.43 -4.62
N ALA A 21 1.48 -8.64 -4.54
CA ALA A 21 0.94 -9.80 -5.26
C ALA A 21 -0.08 -10.51 -4.35
N ASP A 22 -1.35 -10.44 -4.75
CA ASP A 22 -2.50 -10.96 -4.01
C ASP A 22 -2.91 -12.34 -4.56
N GLY A 23 -2.03 -13.33 -4.37
CA GLY A 23 -2.26 -14.69 -4.86
C GLY A 23 -2.56 -14.72 -6.37
N ASP A 24 -3.71 -15.27 -6.74
CA ASP A 24 -4.17 -15.39 -8.13
C ASP A 24 -4.94 -14.15 -8.62
N ASN A 25 -5.14 -13.12 -7.78
CA ASN A 25 -5.88 -11.89 -8.12
C ASN A 25 -5.03 -10.86 -8.88
N GLY A 26 -3.77 -11.19 -9.17
CA GLY A 26 -2.81 -10.31 -9.85
C GLY A 26 -1.93 -9.52 -8.89
N VAL A 27 -1.35 -8.45 -9.42
CA VAL A 27 -0.31 -7.66 -8.75
C VAL A 27 -0.64 -6.19 -8.82
N TYR A 28 -0.70 -5.54 -7.66
CA TYR A 28 -0.83 -4.11 -7.56
C TYR A 28 0.53 -3.43 -7.38
N LEU A 29 0.75 -2.33 -8.10
CA LEU A 29 1.80 -1.35 -7.86
C LEU A 29 1.14 -0.07 -7.32
N PHE A 30 1.50 0.32 -6.11
CA PHE A 30 1.01 1.52 -5.47
C PHE A 30 2.09 2.60 -5.47
N GLY A 31 1.73 3.82 -5.87
CA GLY A 31 2.59 4.99 -5.74
C GLY A 31 2.17 5.89 -4.59
N TYR A 32 3.14 6.48 -3.90
CA TYR A 32 2.92 7.33 -2.73
C TYR A 32 3.70 8.65 -2.87
N ASN A 33 3.06 9.75 -2.49
CA ASN A 33 3.69 11.08 -2.40
C ASN A 33 4.24 11.40 -1.00
N THR A 34 4.34 10.39 -0.13
CA THR A 34 4.89 10.51 1.22
C THR A 34 5.72 9.28 1.60
N LEU A 35 6.75 9.51 2.42
CA LEU A 35 7.53 8.43 3.06
C LEU A 35 6.82 7.85 4.28
N GLU A 36 5.83 8.57 4.84
CA GLU A 36 4.99 8.09 5.93
C GLU A 36 4.00 7.03 5.41
N ASP A 37 3.53 6.17 6.31
CA ASP A 37 2.52 5.16 5.99
C ASP A 37 1.15 5.82 5.79
N SER A 38 0.54 5.62 4.62
CA SER A 38 -0.65 6.32 4.14
C SER A 38 -1.38 5.49 3.09
N SER A 39 -2.54 5.98 2.64
CA SER A 39 -3.13 5.49 1.38
C SER A 39 -2.18 5.77 0.23
N SER A 40 -2.30 5.00 -0.85
CA SER A 40 -1.65 5.32 -2.10
C SER A 40 -2.24 6.59 -2.73
N LEU A 41 -1.42 7.25 -3.55
CA LEU A 41 -1.87 8.30 -4.46
C LEU A 41 -2.59 7.69 -5.68
N TRP A 42 -2.08 6.56 -6.14
CA TRP A 42 -2.62 5.80 -7.26
C TRP A 42 -2.25 4.32 -7.12
N ASP A 43 -2.97 3.47 -7.84
CA ASP A 43 -2.67 2.06 -8.02
C ASP A 43 -2.71 1.69 -9.50
N TYR A 44 -1.80 0.79 -9.89
CA TYR A 44 -1.82 0.08 -11.17
C TYR A 44 -1.94 -1.41 -10.91
N TRP A 45 -2.66 -2.10 -11.80
CA TRP A 45 -2.84 -3.54 -11.74
C TRP A 45 -2.12 -4.23 -12.90
N PHE A 46 -1.47 -5.36 -12.60
CA PHE A 46 -0.73 -6.20 -13.53
C PHE A 46 -1.06 -7.67 -13.30
N GLU A 47 -0.86 -8.50 -14.32
CA GLU A 47 -0.94 -9.95 -14.15
C GLU A 47 0.27 -10.52 -13.40
N LYS A 48 1.46 -9.91 -13.55
CA LYS A 48 2.73 -10.47 -13.08
C LYS A 48 3.57 -9.46 -12.32
N VAL A 49 4.33 -9.96 -11.34
CA VAL A 49 5.26 -9.14 -10.55
C VAL A 49 6.32 -8.49 -11.43
N ALA A 50 6.82 -9.20 -12.45
CA ALA A 50 7.84 -8.69 -13.35
C ALA A 50 7.38 -7.43 -14.12
N ASP A 51 6.10 -7.33 -14.49
CA ASP A 51 5.57 -6.16 -15.20
C ASP A 51 5.43 -4.96 -14.25
N ALA A 52 5.05 -5.21 -13.00
CA ALA A 52 5.04 -4.18 -11.95
C ALA A 52 6.45 -3.70 -11.60
N GLU A 53 7.44 -4.60 -11.55
CA GLU A 53 8.85 -4.26 -11.35
C GLU A 53 9.40 -3.44 -12.52
N ALA A 54 9.14 -3.83 -13.76
CA ALA A 54 9.55 -3.09 -14.94
C ALA A 54 8.96 -1.67 -14.97
N THR A 55 7.69 -1.52 -14.55
CA THR A 55 7.08 -0.19 -14.40
C THR A 55 7.75 0.63 -13.29
N ALA A 56 8.18 0.00 -12.20
CA ALA A 56 8.90 0.68 -11.12
C ALA A 56 10.30 1.16 -11.53
N GLU A 57 10.93 0.53 -12.53
CA GLU A 57 12.22 0.98 -13.09
C GLU A 57 12.11 2.37 -13.74
N GLU A 58 10.93 2.76 -14.24
CA GLU A 58 10.68 4.12 -14.75
C GLU A 58 10.83 5.20 -13.65
N TYR A 59 10.68 4.81 -12.39
CA TYR A 59 10.91 5.65 -11.20
C TYR A 59 12.34 5.51 -10.65
N GLY A 60 13.22 4.77 -11.33
CA GLY A 60 14.59 4.54 -10.88
C GLY A 60 14.71 3.55 -9.72
N VAL A 61 13.66 2.76 -9.42
CA VAL A 61 13.71 1.68 -8.43
C VAL A 61 14.25 0.42 -9.09
N THR A 62 15.26 -0.20 -8.47
CA THR A 62 15.91 -1.42 -8.95
C THR A 62 15.67 -2.61 -8.02
N GLY A 63 16.07 -3.81 -8.46
CA GLY A 63 15.91 -5.06 -7.69
C GLY A 63 16.43 -4.99 -6.25
N SER A 64 17.55 -4.29 -6.01
CA SER A 64 18.18 -4.19 -4.68
C SER A 64 17.50 -3.20 -3.73
N ASP A 65 16.64 -2.32 -4.24
CA ASP A 65 15.98 -1.29 -3.44
C ASP A 65 14.74 -1.83 -2.71
N TRP A 66 14.23 -2.98 -3.15
CA TRP A 66 13.05 -3.59 -2.58
C TRP A 66 13.29 -4.21 -1.21
N GLN A 67 12.40 -3.89 -0.27
CA GLN A 67 12.35 -4.48 1.06
C GLN A 67 11.02 -5.20 1.25
N PHE A 68 11.08 -6.48 1.63
CA PHE A 68 9.87 -7.26 1.92
C PHE A 68 9.17 -6.77 3.19
N ILE A 69 7.85 -6.73 3.15
CA ILE A 69 6.99 -6.39 4.29
C ILE A 69 5.90 -7.45 4.44
N ALA A 70 5.25 -7.46 5.61
CA ALA A 70 4.17 -8.40 5.88
C ALA A 70 2.96 -8.17 4.96
N ASP A 71 2.29 -9.26 4.61
CA ASP A 71 0.98 -9.20 3.96
C ASP A 71 -0.05 -8.52 4.90
N PRO A 72 -1.06 -7.83 4.36
CA PRO A 72 -2.05 -7.13 5.18
C PRO A 72 -2.86 -8.15 6.00
N LEU A 73 -3.33 -7.73 7.18
CA LEU A 73 -4.28 -8.55 7.93
C LEU A 73 -5.62 -8.62 7.18
N GLU A 74 -6.41 -9.65 7.48
CA GLU A 74 -7.75 -9.79 6.92
C GLU A 74 -8.57 -8.51 7.10
N ASN A 75 -9.34 -8.15 6.07
CA ASN A 75 -10.16 -6.94 5.99
C ASN A 75 -9.37 -5.61 5.98
N CYS A 76 -8.03 -5.61 6.10
CA CYS A 76 -7.23 -4.40 5.99
C CYS A 76 -7.08 -3.92 4.55
N GLN A 77 -6.72 -2.64 4.43
CA GLN A 77 -6.35 -2.00 3.19
C GLN A 77 -5.01 -2.55 2.71
N GLN A 78 -4.87 -2.73 1.39
CA GLN A 78 -3.68 -3.35 0.79
C GLN A 78 -2.52 -2.35 0.60
N ASP A 79 -2.86 -1.05 0.52
CA ASP A 79 -1.94 0.08 0.31
C ASP A 79 -1.38 0.67 1.62
N TRP A 80 -1.79 0.18 2.80
CA TRP A 80 -1.16 0.55 4.07
C TRP A 80 -0.20 -0.54 4.57
N ILE A 81 0.95 -0.13 5.11
CA ILE A 81 1.88 -1.03 5.79
C ILE A 81 1.30 -1.46 7.13
N THR A 82 0.84 -0.50 7.94
CA THR A 82 0.19 -0.80 9.23
C THR A 82 -1.25 -1.28 9.02
N PRO A 83 -1.79 -2.13 9.90
CA PRO A 83 -3.16 -2.61 9.75
C PRO A 83 -4.17 -1.48 9.92
N VAL A 84 -4.77 -1.07 8.81
CA VAL A 84 -5.86 -0.10 8.72
C VAL A 84 -7.01 -0.75 7.96
N ARG A 85 -8.24 -0.62 8.44
CA ARG A 85 -9.43 -1.18 7.77
C ARG A 85 -10.61 -0.23 7.83
N VAL A 86 -11.60 -0.48 6.99
CA VAL A 86 -12.90 0.20 7.07
C VAL A 86 -13.63 -0.30 8.32
N LYS A 87 -14.13 0.62 9.14
CA LYS A 87 -14.91 0.29 10.33
C LYS A 87 -16.12 -0.56 9.97
N GLY A 88 -16.38 -1.62 10.74
CA GLY A 88 -17.52 -2.52 10.52
C GLY A 88 -17.32 -3.54 9.38
N ARG A 89 -16.16 -3.55 8.71
CA ARG A 89 -15.90 -4.46 7.58
C ARG A 89 -15.87 -5.92 8.03
N ALA A 90 -15.29 -6.22 9.19
CA ALA A 90 -15.22 -7.58 9.72
C ALA A 90 -16.61 -8.16 10.07
N GLU A 91 -17.58 -7.29 10.35
CA GLU A 91 -18.97 -7.63 10.68
C GLU A 91 -19.90 -7.59 9.45
N ASN A 92 -19.36 -7.46 8.23
CA ASN A 92 -20.11 -7.27 6.98
C ASN A 92 -21.02 -6.02 6.97
N GLN A 93 -20.66 -4.97 7.73
CA GLN A 93 -21.38 -3.71 7.82
C GLN A 93 -20.43 -2.51 7.62
N PRO A 94 -19.81 -2.38 6.43
CA PRO A 94 -18.77 -1.40 6.20
C PRO A 94 -19.30 0.04 6.29
N GLN A 95 -18.65 0.85 7.11
CA GLN A 95 -18.87 2.29 7.21
C GLN A 95 -17.85 2.99 6.32
N TRP A 96 -18.11 3.01 5.00
CA TRP A 96 -17.19 3.57 4.01
C TRP A 96 -16.77 5.00 4.36
N GLY A 97 -15.47 5.29 4.21
CA GLY A 97 -14.86 6.56 4.61
C GLY A 97 -14.54 6.68 6.10
N GLN A 98 -14.96 5.74 6.94
CA GLN A 98 -14.56 5.66 8.35
C GLN A 98 -13.56 4.52 8.53
N PHE A 99 -12.40 4.85 9.07
CA PHE A 99 -11.31 3.89 9.25
C PHE A 99 -11.02 3.63 10.71
N GLU A 100 -10.40 2.47 10.95
CA GLU A 100 -9.81 2.11 12.22
C GLU A 100 -8.41 1.53 11.99
N LYS A 101 -7.51 1.79 12.93
CA LYS A 101 -6.13 1.31 12.92
C LYS A 101 -5.89 0.39 14.12
N LEU A 102 -5.14 -0.69 13.93
CA LEU A 102 -4.77 -1.58 15.02
C LEU A 102 -3.65 -0.96 15.85
N VAL A 103 -3.92 -0.68 17.12
CA VAL A 103 -2.97 -0.12 18.09
C VAL A 103 -3.06 -0.94 19.37
N ASN A 104 -1.95 -1.51 19.82
CA ASN A 104 -1.90 -2.36 21.02
C ASN A 104 -2.97 -3.49 21.03
N ASN A 105 -3.19 -4.14 19.89
CA ASN A 105 -4.21 -5.17 19.67
C ASN A 105 -5.67 -4.70 19.77
N GLU A 106 -5.92 -3.38 19.78
CA GLU A 106 -7.25 -2.81 19.77
C GLU A 106 -7.47 -1.97 18.50
N TRP A 107 -8.67 -2.05 17.94
CA TRP A 107 -9.06 -1.21 16.79
C TRP A 107 -9.53 0.14 17.29
N VAL A 108 -8.80 1.19 16.93
CA VAL A 108 -9.11 2.57 17.32
C VAL A 108 -9.51 3.38 16.11
N ALA A 109 -10.47 4.31 16.29
CA ALA A 109 -10.90 5.21 15.24
C ALA A 109 -9.71 5.98 14.64
N PHE A 110 -9.63 6.00 13.32
CA PHE A 110 -8.52 6.58 12.59
C PHE A 110 -9.05 7.48 11.47
N SER A 111 -8.50 8.70 11.41
CA SER A 111 -8.75 9.64 10.32
C SER A 111 -7.43 9.88 9.58
N PRO A 112 -7.23 9.26 8.40
CA PRO A 112 -6.04 9.53 7.62
C PRO A 112 -6.00 11.01 7.23
N THR A 113 -4.85 11.64 7.43
CA THR A 113 -4.66 13.02 6.96
C THR A 113 -4.48 12.95 5.45
N GLN A 114 -5.52 13.26 4.68
CA GLN A 114 -5.43 13.34 3.23
C GLN A 114 -4.60 14.60 2.91
N LYS A 115 -3.30 14.46 2.64
CA LYS A 115 -2.51 15.55 2.06
C LYS A 115 -2.74 15.51 0.56
N LEU A 116 -3.68 16.36 0.12
CA LEU A 116 -3.89 16.75 -1.28
C LEU A 116 -2.60 17.36 -1.85
#